data_AF-I3SF36-F1
#
_entry.id   AF-I3SF36-F1
#
_cell.length_a   1.000
_cell.length_b   1.000
_cell.length_c   1.000
_cell.angle_alpha   90.00
_cell.angle_beta   90.00
_cell.angle_gamma   90.00
#
_symmetry.space_group_name_H-M   'P 1'
#
loop_
_entity.id
_entity.type
_entity.pdbx_description
1 polymer ?
#
loop_
_entity_poly.entity_id
_entity_poly.type
_entity_poly.pdbx_seq_one_letter_code
_entity_poly.pdbx_strand_id
1 'polypeptide(L)'
;MDTLGALALATEPPNDGLLKRPPVARGASFITKAMWRNIIGQSIYQLIVLVILTFDGKRLLRLSGSDATRVLNTLIFNSFVFCQVFNEINSRDIEKINIFRGMFDSWIFVAIISATVVFQVVIVEFLGAFASTVPLSWQFWLLSVLIGAISMPIAVILKCIPVERNTSSKKKHHDGYEALPSGPDLA
;
A
#
# COMPACT_ATOMS: atom_id res chain seq x y z
N MET A 1 -2.83 12.87 -1.38
CA MET A 1 -3.33 11.48 -1.49
C MET A 1 -2.84 10.66 -0.30
N ASP A 2 -1.53 10.56 -0.08
CA ASP A 2 -0.94 9.69 0.96
C ASP A 2 -1.31 10.05 2.40
N THR A 3 -1.57 11.33 2.69
CA THR A 3 -2.00 11.78 4.03
C THR A 3 -3.33 11.16 4.45
N LEU A 4 -4.28 11.07 3.52
CA LEU A 4 -5.59 10.47 3.81
C LEU A 4 -5.44 8.96 4.02
N GLY A 5 -4.61 8.29 3.21
CA GLY A 5 -4.38 6.87 3.37
C GLY A 5 -3.62 6.49 4.64
N ALA A 6 -2.64 7.30 5.03
CA ALA A 6 -1.95 7.15 6.32
C ALA A 6 -2.92 7.30 7.50
N LEU A 7 -3.87 8.25 7.40
CA LEU A 7 -4.94 8.42 8.38
C LEU A 7 -5.86 7.20 8.41
N ALA A 8 -6.26 6.66 7.25
CA ALA A 8 -7.11 5.47 7.17
C ALA A 8 -6.49 4.27 7.89
N LEU A 9 -5.22 3.98 7.59
CA LEU A 9 -4.46 2.90 8.21
C LEU A 9 -4.26 3.10 9.72
N ALA A 10 -4.14 4.35 10.18
CA ALA A 10 -4.02 4.67 11.60
C ALA A 10 -5.34 4.52 12.38
N THR A 11 -6.48 4.65 11.70
CA THR A 11 -7.83 4.58 12.30
C THR A 11 -8.44 3.18 12.31
N GLU A 12 -7.71 2.14 11.88
CA GLU A 12 -8.25 0.80 11.85
C GLU A 12 -8.53 0.24 13.25
N PRO A 13 -9.68 -0.44 13.43
CA PRO A 13 -10.04 -1.04 14.72
C PRO A 13 -9.03 -2.13 15.12
N PRO A 14 -8.83 -2.34 16.44
CA PRO A 14 -7.87 -3.31 16.94
C PRO A 14 -8.20 -4.72 16.45
N ASN A 15 -7.16 -5.47 16.07
CA ASN A 15 -7.30 -6.84 15.56
C ASN A 15 -7.01 -7.85 16.68
N ASP A 16 -7.95 -8.74 16.98
CA ASP A 16 -7.82 -9.79 18.02
C ASP A 16 -6.60 -10.71 17.79
N GLY A 17 -6.13 -10.80 16.55
CA GLY A 17 -4.89 -11.51 16.21
C GLY A 17 -3.62 -10.90 16.82
N LEU A 18 -3.66 -9.63 17.23
CA LEU A 18 -2.55 -8.95 17.91
C LEU A 18 -2.31 -9.49 19.32
N LEU A 19 -3.38 -9.90 20.02
CA LEU A 19 -3.31 -10.47 21.37
C LEU A 19 -2.62 -11.83 21.41
N LYS A 20 -2.55 -12.53 20.27
CA LYS A 20 -1.91 -13.85 20.16
C LYS A 20 -0.42 -13.76 19.82
N ARG A 21 0.11 -12.55 19.58
CA ARG A 21 1.51 -12.34 19.24
C ARG A 21 2.33 -12.03 20.50
N PRO A 22 3.57 -12.55 20.61
CA PRO A 22 4.45 -12.19 21.71
C PRO A 22 4.77 -10.69 21.68
N PRO A 23 5.07 -10.08 22.85
CA PRO A 23 5.38 -8.65 22.93
C PRO A 23 6.61 -8.29 22.09
N VAL A 24 6.57 -7.11 21.46
CA VAL A 24 7.67 -6.58 20.67
C VAL A 24 8.81 -6.18 21.61
N ALA A 25 10.03 -6.67 21.36
CA ALA A 25 11.20 -6.31 22.16
C ALA A 25 11.56 -4.83 22.03
N ARG A 26 12.03 -4.18 23.11
CA ARG A 26 12.40 -2.74 23.12
C ARG A 26 13.46 -2.36 22.07
N GLY A 27 14.27 -3.33 21.60
CA GLY A 27 15.29 -3.14 20.57
C GLY A 27 14.91 -3.63 19.17
N ALA A 28 13.65 -4.00 18.93
CA ALA A 28 13.20 -4.45 17.62
C ALA A 28 13.07 -3.26 16.65
N SER A 29 13.54 -3.43 15.41
CA SER A 29 13.40 -2.41 14.38
C SER A 29 11.92 -2.12 14.05
N PHE A 30 11.56 -0.84 13.97
CA PHE A 30 10.21 -0.40 13.55
C PHE A 30 9.81 -0.92 12.17
N ILE A 31 10.76 -0.97 11.23
CA ILE A 31 10.53 -1.50 9.88
C ILE A 31 11.02 -2.96 9.85
N THR A 32 10.06 -3.89 9.79
CA THR A 32 10.37 -5.32 9.68
C THR A 32 10.93 -5.66 8.30
N LYS A 33 11.68 -6.76 8.18
CA LYS A 33 12.16 -7.23 6.87
C LYS A 33 11.01 -7.51 5.88
N ALA A 34 9.85 -7.95 6.38
CA ALA A 34 8.65 -8.15 5.57
C ALA A 34 8.08 -6.83 5.02
N MET A 35 8.10 -5.76 5.82
CA MET A 35 7.75 -4.41 5.35
C MET A 35 8.74 -3.92 4.30
N TRP A 36 10.05 -4.09 4.52
CA TRP A 36 11.08 -3.72 3.55
C TRP A 36 10.89 -4.41 2.19
N ARG A 37 10.62 -5.72 2.18
CA ARG A 37 10.31 -6.47 0.95
C ARG A 37 9.11 -5.86 0.22
N ASN A 38 8.03 -5.56 0.93
CA ASN A 38 6.82 -5.00 0.31
C ASN A 38 7.06 -3.58 -0.21
N ILE A 39 7.73 -2.72 0.57
CA ILE A 39 8.08 -1.34 0.20
C ILE A 39 8.97 -1.34 -1.05
N ILE A 40 10.06 -2.11 -1.05
CA ILE A 40 10.98 -2.18 -2.19
C ILE A 40 10.27 -2.72 -3.42
N GLY A 41 9.54 -3.84 -3.28
CA GLY A 41 8.87 -4.46 -4.43
C GLY A 41 7.79 -3.58 -5.07
N GLN A 42 6.96 -2.91 -4.25
CA GLN A 42 5.97 -1.97 -4.75
C GLN A 42 6.62 -0.71 -5.36
N SER A 43 7.68 -0.19 -4.74
CA SER A 43 8.40 0.98 -5.26
C SER A 43 9.06 0.69 -6.61
N ILE A 44 9.67 -0.48 -6.76
CA ILE A 44 10.26 -0.92 -8.05
C ILE A 44 9.17 -1.05 -9.11
N TYR A 45 8.05 -1.69 -8.79
CA TYR A 45 6.92 -1.82 -9.70
C TYR A 45 6.41 -0.43 -10.16
N GLN A 46 6.13 0.47 -9.22
CA GLN A 46 5.65 1.82 -9.52
C GLN A 46 6.68 2.60 -10.36
N LEU A 47 7.97 2.50 -10.04
CA LEU A 47 9.03 3.15 -10.81
C LEU A 47 9.08 2.63 -12.25
N ILE A 48 9.04 1.30 -12.45
CA ILE A 48 9.04 0.69 -13.78
C ILE A 48 7.83 1.17 -14.59
N VAL A 49 6.64 1.15 -14.00
CA VAL A 49 5.41 1.63 -14.66
C VAL A 49 5.55 3.09 -15.08
N LEU A 50 6.00 3.96 -14.18
CA LEU A 50 6.18 5.39 -14.47
C LEU A 50 7.22 5.63 -15.57
N VAL A 51 8.34 4.92 -15.54
CA VAL A 51 9.37 5.02 -16.58
C VAL A 51 8.82 4.55 -17.92
N ILE A 52 8.14 3.41 -17.98
CA ILE A 52 7.53 2.90 -19.22
C ILE A 52 6.49 3.89 -19.76
N LEU A 53 5.60 4.43 -18.93
CA LEU A 53 4.62 5.42 -19.38
C LEU A 53 5.31 6.72 -19.82
N THR A 54 6.35 7.17 -19.15
CA THR A 54 7.05 8.43 -19.50
C THR A 54 7.81 8.32 -20.82
N PHE A 55 8.53 7.22 -21.05
CA PHE A 55 9.35 7.03 -22.24
C PHE A 55 8.54 6.46 -23.42
N ASP A 56 7.79 5.39 -23.21
CA ASP A 56 7.08 4.66 -24.27
C ASP A 56 5.59 4.98 -24.34
N GLY A 57 5.03 5.74 -23.39
CA GLY A 57 3.58 6.00 -23.34
C GLY A 57 3.03 6.67 -24.60
N LYS A 58 3.78 7.56 -25.25
CA LYS A 58 3.36 8.19 -26.53
C LYS A 58 3.19 7.15 -27.63
N ARG A 59 4.12 6.19 -27.72
CA ARG A 59 4.12 5.12 -28.72
C ARG A 59 3.07 4.06 -28.40
N LEU A 60 2.97 3.67 -27.12
CA LEU A 60 2.06 2.64 -26.64
C LEU A 60 0.59 3.05 -26.82
N LEU A 61 0.28 4.32 -26.59
CA LEU A 61 -1.07 4.87 -26.67
C LEU A 61 -1.40 5.47 -28.04
N ARG A 62 -0.45 5.41 -28.98
CA ARG A 62 -0.55 5.95 -30.35
C ARG A 62 -1.05 7.41 -30.37
N LEU A 63 -0.56 8.21 -29.41
CA LEU A 63 -0.95 9.61 -29.27
C LEU A 63 -0.21 10.45 -30.30
N SER A 64 -0.91 10.90 -31.34
CA SER A 64 -0.42 11.86 -32.33
C SER A 64 -1.11 13.20 -32.16
N GLY A 65 -0.38 14.24 -31.76
CA GLY A 65 -0.91 15.61 -31.64
C GLY A 65 -0.11 16.50 -30.69
N SER A 66 -0.39 17.82 -30.71
CA SER A 66 0.21 18.80 -29.79
C SER A 66 -0.17 18.56 -28.32
N ASP A 67 -1.36 18.01 -28.08
CA ASP A 67 -1.88 17.75 -26.73
C ASP A 67 -1.46 16.38 -26.16
N ALA A 68 -0.76 15.56 -26.96
CA ALA A 68 -0.34 14.22 -26.57
C ALA A 68 0.48 14.21 -25.28
N THR A 69 1.35 15.21 -25.08
CA THR A 69 2.16 15.33 -23.86
C THR A 69 1.30 15.64 -22.63
N ARG A 70 0.26 16.48 -22.76
CA ARG A 70 -0.61 16.84 -21.64
C ARG A 70 -1.53 15.69 -21.24
N VAL A 71 -2.07 14.97 -22.23
CA VAL A 71 -2.83 13.72 -22.01
C VAL A 71 -1.96 12.67 -21.33
N LEU A 72 -0.72 12.47 -21.81
CA LEU A 72 0.19 11.50 -21.23
C LEU A 72 0.55 11.84 -19.77
N ASN A 73 0.89 13.10 -19.48
CA ASN A 73 1.19 13.54 -18.12
C ASN A 73 -0.01 13.32 -17.18
N THR A 74 -1.23 13.58 -17.66
CA THR A 74 -2.44 13.33 -16.88
C THR A 74 -2.66 11.84 -16.64
N LEU A 75 -2.42 11.00 -17.67
CA LEU A 75 -2.51 9.55 -17.51
C LEU A 75 -1.45 9.01 -16.54
N ILE A 76 -0.22 9.54 -16.58
CA ILE A 76 0.85 9.19 -15.64
C ILE A 76 0.42 9.55 -14.21
N PHE A 77 -0.07 10.77 -14.00
CA PHE A 77 -0.59 11.20 -12.71
C PHE A 77 -1.75 10.33 -12.23
N ASN A 78 -2.72 10.04 -13.11
CA ASN A 78 -3.88 9.23 -12.75
C ASN A 78 -3.49 7.79 -12.41
N SER A 79 -2.62 7.18 -13.21
CA SER A 79 -2.10 5.83 -12.97
C SER A 79 -1.30 5.77 -11.67
N PHE A 80 -0.50 6.79 -11.37
CA PHE A 80 0.22 6.89 -10.10
C PHE A 80 -0.75 6.93 -8.91
N VAL A 81 -1.81 7.73 -9.00
CA VAL A 81 -2.82 7.81 -7.95
C VAL A 81 -3.51 6.47 -7.72
N PHE A 82 -3.94 5.80 -8.78
CA PHE A 82 -4.52 4.45 -8.66
C PHE A 82 -3.54 3.46 -8.05
N CYS A 83 -2.28 3.46 -8.47
CA CYS A 83 -1.24 2.65 -7.85
C CYS A 83 -1.12 2.89 -6.34
N GLN A 84 -1.27 4.14 -5.85
CA GLN A 84 -1.25 4.39 -4.41
C GLN A 84 -2.52 3.93 -3.70
N VAL A 85 -3.69 4.09 -4.31
CA VAL A 85 -4.95 3.53 -3.76
C VAL A 85 -4.83 2.02 -3.56
N PHE A 86 -4.31 1.29 -4.56
CA PHE A 86 -4.10 -0.16 -4.44
C PHE A 86 -2.97 -0.52 -3.46
N ASN A 87 -1.91 0.28 -3.40
CA ASN A 87 -0.83 0.09 -2.43
C ASN A 87 -1.31 0.30 -0.99
N GLU A 88 -2.22 1.24 -0.75
CA GLU A 88 -2.87 1.46 0.54
C GLU A 88 -3.67 0.24 0.98
N ILE A 89 -4.49 -0.30 0.07
CA ILE A 89 -5.23 -1.56 0.27
C ILE A 89 -4.26 -2.70 0.62
N ASN A 90 -3.15 -2.83 -0.12
CA ASN A 90 -2.16 -3.87 0.15
C ASN A 90 -1.41 -3.67 1.49
N SER A 91 -1.20 -2.43 1.90
CA SER A 91 -0.46 -2.06 3.12
C SER A 91 -1.25 -2.27 4.40
N ARG A 92 -2.59 -2.38 4.30
CA ARG A 92 -3.49 -2.68 5.40
C ARG A 92 -3.08 -3.91 6.22
N ASP A 93 -2.69 -4.99 5.55
CA ASP A 93 -2.28 -6.22 6.24
C ASP A 93 -1.00 -6.78 5.60
N ILE A 94 0.15 -6.51 6.23
CA ILE A 94 1.48 -6.78 5.67
C ILE A 94 1.76 -8.28 5.54
N GLU A 95 1.19 -9.11 6.43
CA GLU A 95 1.48 -10.55 6.52
C GLU A 95 0.38 -11.45 5.97
N LYS A 96 -0.88 -11.00 5.94
CA LYS A 96 -1.98 -11.82 5.39
C LYS A 96 -2.10 -11.65 3.88
N ILE A 97 -2.28 -12.77 3.20
CA ILE A 97 -2.51 -12.82 1.75
C ILE A 97 -3.95 -12.40 1.39
N ASN A 98 -4.92 -12.68 2.27
CA ASN A 98 -6.33 -12.29 2.09
C ASN A 98 -6.59 -10.83 2.49
N ILE A 99 -6.09 -9.90 1.66
CA ILE A 99 -6.26 -8.46 1.83
C ILE A 99 -7.74 -8.03 1.77
N PHE A 100 -8.57 -8.81 1.06
CA PHE A 100 -10.01 -8.55 0.93
C PHE A 100 -10.83 -8.96 2.16
N ARG A 101 -10.29 -9.83 3.04
CA ARG A 101 -11.05 -10.34 4.17
C ARG A 101 -11.05 -9.32 5.31
N GLY A 102 -12.23 -8.77 5.61
CA GLY A 102 -12.39 -7.69 6.59
C GLY A 102 -12.25 -6.29 5.97
N MET A 103 -12.04 -6.19 4.65
CA MET A 103 -11.86 -4.89 3.99
C MET A 103 -13.08 -3.99 4.18
N PHE A 104 -14.25 -4.56 3.91
CA PHE A 104 -15.56 -3.93 4.03
C PHE A 104 -16.08 -3.78 5.46
N ASP A 105 -15.40 -4.37 6.43
CA ASP A 105 -15.79 -4.33 7.85
C ASP A 105 -15.34 -3.01 8.51
N SER A 106 -14.27 -2.41 8.00
CA SER A 106 -13.82 -1.07 8.43
C SER A 106 -14.49 0.00 7.56
N TRP A 107 -15.61 0.53 8.02
CA TRP A 107 -16.34 1.58 7.30
C TRP A 107 -15.49 2.83 7.09
N ILE A 108 -14.60 3.17 8.03
CA ILE A 108 -13.68 4.31 7.94
C ILE A 108 -12.67 4.11 6.79
N PHE A 109 -12.11 2.90 6.66
CA PHE A 109 -11.19 2.57 5.57
C PHE A 109 -11.88 2.69 4.19
N VAL A 110 -13.09 2.13 4.06
CA VAL A 110 -13.88 2.24 2.82
C VAL A 110 -14.25 3.70 2.53
N ALA A 111 -14.62 4.47 3.55
CA ALA A 111 -14.95 5.88 3.40
C ALA A 111 -13.75 6.68 2.86
N ILE A 112 -12.55 6.46 3.39
CA ILE A 112 -11.36 7.19 2.94
C ILE A 112 -10.94 6.79 1.53
N ILE A 113 -10.92 5.50 1.21
CA ILE A 113 -10.65 5.02 -0.17
C ILE A 113 -11.70 5.56 -1.16
N SER A 114 -12.98 5.57 -0.78
CA SER A 114 -14.02 6.14 -1.64
C SER A 114 -13.84 7.64 -1.83
N ALA A 115 -13.49 8.37 -0.76
CA ALA A 115 -13.23 9.80 -0.83
C ALA A 115 -12.01 10.10 -1.71
N THR A 116 -10.92 9.33 -1.61
CA THR A 116 -9.73 9.54 -2.44
C THR A 116 -10.03 9.32 -3.93
N VAL A 117 -10.82 8.31 -4.28
CA VAL A 117 -11.26 8.08 -5.67
C VAL A 117 -12.17 9.20 -6.16
N VAL A 118 -13.12 9.67 -5.34
CA VAL A 118 -14.01 10.79 -5.71
C VAL A 118 -13.21 12.07 -5.92
N PHE A 119 -12.31 12.41 -4.99
CA PHE A 119 -11.41 13.55 -5.15
C PHE A 119 -10.54 13.42 -6.39
N GLN A 120 -10.08 12.22 -6.72
CA GLN A 120 -9.30 11.98 -7.93
C GLN A 120 -10.11 12.28 -9.20
N VAL A 121 -11.36 11.83 -9.28
CA VAL A 121 -12.27 12.16 -10.40
C VAL A 121 -12.45 13.67 -10.50
N VAL A 122 -12.70 14.35 -9.38
CA VAL A 122 -12.88 15.81 -9.34
C VAL A 122 -11.62 16.53 -9.82
N ILE A 123 -10.43 16.07 -9.38
CA ILE A 123 -9.16 16.68 -9.76
C ILE A 123 -8.90 16.55 -11.27
N VAL A 124 -9.11 15.36 -11.82
CA VAL A 124 -8.82 15.05 -13.23
C VAL A 124 -9.81 15.73 -14.17
N GLU A 125 -11.10 15.75 -13.84
CA GLU A 125 -12.15 16.30 -14.71
C GLU A 125 -12.32 17.82 -14.56
N PHE A 126 -12.26 18.36 -13.34
CA PHE A 126 -12.66 19.75 -13.07
C PHE A 126 -11.50 20.68 -12.69
N LEU A 127 -10.38 20.16 -12.18
CA LEU A 127 -9.23 20.97 -11.76
C LEU A 127 -8.09 21.02 -12.80
N GLY A 128 -8.39 20.79 -14.07
CA GLY A 128 -7.41 20.80 -15.17
C GLY A 128 -6.52 22.05 -15.22
N ALA A 129 -7.08 23.22 -14.90
CA ALA A 129 -6.34 24.49 -14.89
C ALA A 129 -5.34 24.61 -13.72
N PHE A 130 -5.65 24.02 -12.56
CA PHE A 130 -4.77 24.07 -11.37
C PHE A 130 -3.74 22.94 -11.37
N ALA A 131 -4.14 21.74 -11.82
CA ALA A 131 -3.29 20.56 -11.84
C ALA A 131 -2.54 20.37 -13.17
N SER A 132 -2.73 21.27 -14.15
CA SER A 132 -2.23 21.10 -15.53
C SER A 132 -2.66 19.77 -16.18
N THR A 133 -3.83 19.26 -15.79
CA THR A 133 -4.41 18.02 -16.29
C THR A 133 -5.44 18.29 -17.39
N VAL A 134 -5.70 17.28 -18.21
CA VAL A 134 -6.81 17.30 -19.20
C VAL A 134 -7.81 16.21 -18.88
N PRO A 135 -9.12 16.46 -19.13
CA PRO A 135 -10.13 15.42 -19.03
C PRO A 135 -9.71 14.16 -19.79
N LEU A 136 -9.71 13.02 -19.11
CA LEU A 136 -9.29 11.76 -19.69
C LEU A 136 -10.48 11.05 -20.32
N SER A 137 -10.27 10.41 -21.46
CA SER A 137 -11.29 9.51 -22.00
C SER A 137 -11.50 8.32 -21.06
N TRP A 138 -12.71 7.75 -21.11
CA TRP A 138 -13.05 6.54 -20.35
C TRP A 138 -12.05 5.38 -20.56
N GLN A 139 -11.47 5.29 -21.77
CA GLN A 139 -10.45 4.28 -22.10
C GLN A 139 -9.16 4.48 -21.30
N PHE A 140 -8.67 5.71 -21.18
CA PHE A 140 -7.48 6.04 -20.40
C PHE A 140 -7.73 5.94 -18.91
N TRP A 141 -8.94 6.25 -18.46
CA TRP A 141 -9.41 5.96 -17.11
C TRP A 141 -9.32 4.47 -16.80
N LEU A 142 -9.95 3.63 -17.62
CA LEU A 142 -9.90 2.17 -17.45
C LEU A 142 -8.47 1.64 -17.48
N LEU A 143 -7.63 2.16 -18.39
CA LEU A 143 -6.22 1.78 -18.45
C LEU A 143 -5.47 2.12 -17.16
N SER A 144 -5.65 3.32 -16.62
CA SER A 144 -4.99 3.74 -15.38
C SER A 144 -5.42 2.90 -14.17
N VAL A 145 -6.72 2.56 -14.10
CA VAL A 145 -7.25 1.64 -13.08
C VAL A 145 -6.67 0.24 -13.25
N LEU A 146 -6.56 -0.25 -14.48
CA LEU A 146 -5.99 -1.57 -14.77
C LEU A 146 -4.51 -1.65 -14.40
N ILE A 147 -3.73 -0.61 -14.72
CA ILE A 147 -2.33 -0.48 -14.30
C ILE A 147 -2.25 -0.55 -12.78
N GLY A 148 -3.05 0.27 -12.08
CA GLY A 148 -3.13 0.20 -10.62
C GLY A 148 -3.51 -1.20 -10.12
N ALA A 149 -4.49 -1.87 -10.74
CA ALA A 149 -4.95 -3.17 -10.32
C ALA A 149 -3.87 -4.26 -10.48
N ILE A 150 -2.95 -4.15 -11.44
CA ILE A 150 -1.82 -5.07 -11.61
C ILE A 150 -0.85 -5.01 -10.41
N SER A 151 -0.77 -3.89 -9.69
CA SER A 151 0.03 -3.79 -8.46
C SER A 151 -0.41 -4.78 -7.38
N MET A 152 -1.69 -5.20 -7.37
CA MET A 152 -2.27 -6.12 -6.39
C MET A 152 -1.74 -7.56 -6.55
N PRO A 153 -1.79 -8.19 -7.74
CA PRO A 153 -1.11 -9.46 -7.99
C PRO A 153 0.39 -9.42 -7.65
N ILE A 154 1.08 -8.34 -8.01
CA ILE A 154 2.50 -8.17 -7.68
C ILE A 154 2.71 -8.15 -6.16
N ALA A 155 1.85 -7.45 -5.43
CA ALA A 155 1.84 -7.48 -3.97
C ALA A 155 1.65 -8.89 -3.39
N VAL A 156 0.71 -9.66 -3.94
CA VAL A 156 0.48 -11.05 -3.52
C VAL A 156 1.71 -11.92 -3.78
N ILE A 157 2.33 -11.79 -4.96
CA ILE A 157 3.56 -12.50 -5.32
C ILE A 157 4.70 -12.14 -4.35
N LEU A 158 4.87 -10.84 -4.04
CA LEU A 158 5.86 -10.40 -3.06
C LEU A 158 5.59 -10.99 -1.68
N LYS A 159 4.33 -11.06 -1.25
CA LYS A 159 3.95 -11.67 0.03
C LYS A 159 4.27 -13.17 0.10
N CYS A 160 4.19 -13.89 -1.03
CA CYS A 160 4.54 -15.31 -1.12
C CYS A 160 6.03 -15.61 -0.95
N ILE A 161 6.93 -14.64 -1.18
CA ILE A 161 8.37 -14.84 -1.01
C ILE A 161 8.68 -14.87 0.50
N PRO A 162 9.07 -16.02 1.09
CA PRO A 162 9.33 -16.09 2.52
C PRO A 162 10.52 -15.21 2.87
N VAL A 163 10.29 -14.26 3.78
CA VAL A 163 11.37 -13.46 4.37
C VAL A 163 11.82 -14.17 5.62
N GLU A 164 13.11 -14.51 5.69
CA GLU A 164 13.71 -14.97 6.94
C GLU A 164 13.43 -13.94 8.03
N ARG A 165 12.51 -14.31 8.94
CA ARG A 165 12.41 -13.65 10.24
C ARG A 165 13.73 -13.93 10.91
N ASN A 166 14.60 -12.92 10.98
CA ASN A 166 15.79 -13.01 11.81
C ASN A 166 15.30 -13.40 13.21
N THR A 167 15.51 -14.66 13.57
CA THR A 167 15.46 -15.19 14.93
C THR A 167 16.67 -14.67 15.70
N SER A 168 16.94 -13.35 15.60
CA SER A 168 17.94 -12.68 16.43
C SER A 168 17.49 -12.51 17.88
N SER A 169 16.33 -13.06 18.25
CA SER A 169 15.94 -13.26 19.66
C SER A 169 16.04 -14.72 20.11
N LYS A 170 17.04 -15.47 19.63
CA LYS A 170 17.72 -16.42 20.54
C LYS A 170 18.82 -15.65 21.26
N LYS A 171 18.46 -14.87 22.30
CA LYS A 171 19.31 -14.65 23.49
C LYS A 171 18.64 -13.75 24.52
N LYS A 172 18.44 -14.37 25.70
CA LYS A 172 18.17 -13.85 27.04
C LYS A 172 16.89 -13.03 27.22
N HIS A 173 15.96 -13.63 27.97
CA HIS A 173 15.11 -12.90 28.90
C HIS A 173 15.99 -11.89 29.66
N HIS A 174 15.83 -10.61 29.35
CA HIS A 174 16.32 -9.49 30.18
C HIS A 174 15.13 -8.87 30.95
N ASP A 175 14.05 -9.63 31.06
CA ASP A 175 12.97 -9.34 31.97
C ASP A 175 13.56 -9.78 33.30
N GLY A 176 14.02 -8.85 34.14
CA GLY A 176 14.49 -9.13 35.51
C GLY A 176 13.41 -9.73 36.43
N TYR A 177 12.40 -10.36 35.83
CA TYR A 177 11.40 -11.20 36.43
C TYR A 177 11.86 -12.64 36.26
N GLU A 178 12.47 -13.19 37.30
CA GLU A 178 12.38 -14.63 37.51
C GLU A 178 10.89 -14.98 37.63
N ALA A 179 10.47 -16.08 37.00
CA ALA A 179 9.14 -16.63 37.28
C ALA A 179 9.08 -16.83 38.80
N LEU A 180 8.11 -16.18 39.46
CA LEU A 180 7.90 -16.35 40.89
C LEU A 180 7.82 -17.85 41.14
N PRO A 181 8.65 -18.42 42.04
CA PRO A 181 8.49 -19.81 42.41
C PRO A 181 7.05 -19.97 42.85
N SER A 182 6.30 -20.79 42.12
CA SER A 182 4.98 -21.23 42.50
C SER A 182 5.14 -22.06 43.77
N GLY A 183 5.10 -21.39 44.91
CA GLY A 183 5.10 -22.03 46.22
C GLY A 183 3.74 -22.68 46.52
N PRO A 184 3.64 -23.53 47.55
CA PRO A 184 4.70 -23.91 48.51
C PRO A 184 5.04 -25.41 48.51
N ASP A 185 6.32 -25.73 48.33
CA ASP A 185 7.00 -26.75 49.16
C ASP A 185 7.64 -26.01 50.35
N LEU A 186 6.79 -25.45 51.21
CA LEU A 186 7.12 -24.88 52.52
C LEU A 186 5.99 -25.24 53.50
N ALA A 187 5.83 -26.54 53.72
CA ALA A 187 5.37 -27.20 54.95
C ALA A 187 5.44 -28.73 54.74
#